data_AF-A0A970J699-F1
#
_entry.id   AF-A0A970J699-F1
#
_cell.length_a   1.000
_cell.length_b   1.000
_cell.length_c   1.000
_cell.angle_alpha   90.00
_cell.angle_beta   90.00
_cell.angle_gamma   90.00
#
_symmetry.space_group_name_H-M   'P 1'
#
loop_
_entity.id
_entity.type
_entity.pdbx_description
1 polymer ?
#
loop_
_entity_poly.entity_id
_entity_poly.type
_entity_poly.pdbx_seq_one_letter_code
_entity_poly.pdbx_strand_id
1 'polypeptide(L)' 'MDVSLYIVKTNATVRQAALVFGVSKSTVHKDVTERLPRINKELAEQVKKVLEINKSERHIRGGEATKRKYGVSKASRAS' A
#
# COMPACT_ATOMS: atom_id res chain seq x y z
N MET A 1 -9.46 7.88 -12.67
CA MET A 1 -9.36 8.10 -11.20
C MET A 1 -7.90 8.30 -10.87
N ASP A 2 -7.54 9.34 -10.13
CA ASP A 2 -6.16 9.57 -9.71
C ASP A 2 -5.73 8.57 -8.62
N VAL A 3 -4.50 8.08 -8.72
CA VAL A 3 -3.92 7.11 -7.78
C VAL A 3 -3.95 7.63 -6.34
N SER A 4 -3.69 8.93 -6.17
CA SER A 4 -3.72 9.63 -4.88
C SER A 4 -5.09 9.61 -4.23
N LEU A 5 -6.15 9.90 -4.99
CA LEU A 5 -7.53 9.87 -4.51
C LEU A 5 -7.97 8.45 -4.17
N TYR A 6 -7.54 7.46 -4.95
CA TYR A 6 -7.80 6.06 -4.65
C TYR A 6 -7.17 5.66 -3.30
N ILE A 7 -5.89 5.99 -3.08
CA ILE A 7 -5.20 5.69 -1.82
C ILE A 7 -5.92 6.29 -0.62
N VAL A 8 -6.38 7.55 -0.72
CA VAL A 8 -7.11 8.21 0.38
C VAL A 8 -8.48 7.57 0.60
N LYS A 9 -9.25 7.31 -0.47
CA LYS A 9 -10.59 6.76 -0.36
C LYS A 9 -10.63 5.33 0.16
N THR A 10 -9.65 4.50 -0.19
CA THR A 10 -9.66 3.07 0.13
C THR A 10 -8.62 2.68 1.20
N ASN A 11 -7.88 3.66 1.75
CA ASN A 11 -6.73 3.42 2.63
C ASN A 11 -5.70 2.42 2.07
N ALA A 12 -5.63 2.31 0.74
CA ALA A 12 -4.81 1.31 0.08
C ALA A 12 -3.31 1.59 0.24
N THR A 13 -2.52 0.53 0.30
CA THR A 13 -1.06 0.66 0.20
C THR A 13 -0.63 1.06 -1.20
N VAL A 14 0.55 1.69 -1.32
CA VAL A 14 1.23 1.94 -2.60
C VAL A 14 1.30 0.67 -3.47
N ARG A 15 1.51 -0.50 -2.85
CA ARG A 15 1.58 -1.78 -3.59
C ARG A 15 0.22 -2.21 -4.13
N GLN A 16 -0.86 -2.05 -3.35
CA GLN A 16 -2.22 -2.34 -3.82
C GLN A 16 -2.62 -1.37 -4.93
N ALA A 17 -2.40 -0.07 -4.73
CA ALA A 17 -2.67 0.93 -5.76
C ALA A 17 -1.90 0.63 -7.06
N ALA A 18 -0.61 0.31 -6.97
CA ALA A 18 0.19 -0.09 -8.12
C ALA A 18 -0.43 -1.27 -8.91
N LEU A 19 -0.94 -2.29 -8.22
CA LEU A 19 -1.63 -3.43 -8.85
C LEU A 19 -2.93 -3.02 -9.53
N VAL A 20 -3.75 -2.16 -8.89
CA VAL A 20 -5.02 -1.69 -9.45
C VAL A 20 -4.81 -0.84 -10.71
N PHE A 21 -3.80 0.03 -10.70
CA PHE A 21 -3.52 0.94 -11.80
C PHE A 21 -2.55 0.37 -12.86
N GLY A 22 -2.10 -0.88 -12.70
CA GLY A 22 -1.19 -1.53 -13.65
C GLY A 22 0.17 -0.85 -13.79
N VAL A 23 0.63 -0.17 -12.74
CA VAL A 23 1.90 0.58 -12.73
C VAL A 23 2.86 0.02 -11.69
N SER A 24 4.14 0.37 -11.79
CA SER A 24 5.11 -0.05 -10.79
C SER A 24 4.88 0.67 -9.46
N LYS A 25 5.20 -0.01 -8.35
CA LYS A 25 5.23 0.61 -7.02
C LYS A 25 6.10 1.87 -6.98
N SER A 26 7.24 1.87 -7.67
CA SER A 26 8.15 3.03 -7.70
C SER A 26 7.50 4.21 -8.43
N THR A 27 6.77 3.93 -9.52
CA THR A 27 6.01 4.94 -10.25
C THR A 27 4.99 5.60 -9.34
N VAL A 28 4.15 4.82 -8.64
CA VAL A 28 3.17 5.38 -7.70
C VAL A 28 3.85 6.18 -6.60
N HIS A 29 4.94 5.66 -6.03
CA HIS A 29 5.66 6.36 -4.97
C HIS A 29 6.16 7.72 -5.43
N LYS A 30 6.87 7.80 -6.57
CA LYS A 30 7.35 9.06 -7.13
C LYS A 30 6.19 10.02 -7.40
N ASP A 31 5.08 9.52 -7.94
CA ASP A 31 3.91 10.35 -8.22
C ASP A 31 3.32 10.96 -6.94
N VAL A 32 3.15 10.18 -5.87
CA VAL A 32 2.55 10.67 -4.62
C VAL A 32 3.51 11.44 -3.72
N THR A 33 4.82 11.19 -3.77
CA THR A 33 5.80 11.87 -2.91
C THR A 33 6.49 13.06 -3.55
N GLU A 34 6.64 13.09 -4.88
CA GLU A 34 7.37 14.15 -5.58
C GLU A 34 6.46 15.05 -6.42
N ARG A 35 5.53 14.47 -7.19
CA ARG A 35 4.66 15.22 -8.11
C ARG A 35 3.42 15.77 -7.41
N LEU A 36 2.74 14.95 -6.62
CA LEU A 36 1.49 15.32 -5.94
C LEU A 36 1.63 16.58 -5.06
N PRO A 37 2.70 16.77 -4.24
CA PRO A 37 2.84 17.98 -3.44
C PRO A 37 2.97 19.27 -4.25
N ARG A 38 3.44 19.17 -5.51
CA ARG A 38 3.57 20.31 -6.43
C ARG A 38 2.24 20.69 -7.07
N ILE A 39 1.32 19.73 -7.18
CA ILE A 39 0.01 19.91 -7.80
C ILE A 39 -1.04 20.25 -6.74
N ASN A 40 -1.11 19.45 -5.68
CA ASN A 40 -2.06 19.61 -4.59
C ASN A 40 -1.43 19.16 -3.26
N LYS A 41 -1.03 20.15 -2.47
CA LYS A 41 -0.39 19.96 -1.16
C LYS A 41 -1.34 19.32 -0.13
N GLU A 42 -2.61 19.71 -0.13
CA GLU A 42 -3.60 19.18 0.82
C GLU A 42 -3.84 17.68 0.57
N LEU A 43 -4.00 17.29 -0.69
CA LEU A 43 -4.16 15.88 -1.06
C LEU A 43 -2.90 15.07 -0.76
N ALA A 44 -1.71 15.66 -0.93
CA ALA A 44 -0.45 15.02 -0.55
C ALA A 44 -0.37 14.74 0.97
N GLU A 45 -0.84 15.67 1.80
CA GLU A 45 -0.90 15.47 3.26
C GLU A 45 -1.87 14.36 3.66
N GLN A 46 -3.04 14.27 3.00
CA GLN A 46 -3.98 13.17 3.22
C GLN A 46 -3.38 11.82 2.85
N VAL A 47 -2.76 11.71 1.67
CA VAL A 47 -2.05 10.49 1.24
C VAL A 47 -0.95 10.15 2.25
N LYS A 48 -0.18 11.13 2.70
CA LYS A 48 0.89 10.91 3.69
C LYS A 48 0.34 10.31 4.99
N LYS A 49 -0.78 10.81 5.52
CA LYS A 49 -1.43 10.24 6.72
C LYS A 49 -1.78 8.76 6.52
N VAL A 50 -2.39 8.41 5.38
CA VAL A 50 -2.73 7.02 5.05
C VAL A 50 -1.47 6.14 4.94
N LEU A 51 -0.39 6.66 4.38
CA LEU A 51 0.88 5.93 4.28
C LEU A 51 1.52 5.69 5.65
N GLU A 52 1.45 6.66 6.57
CA GLU A 52 1.96 6.51 7.93
C GLU A 52 1.15 5.47 8.74
N ILE A 53 -0.18 5.47 8.63
CA ILE A 53 -1.03 4.41 9.21
C ILE A 53 -0.65 3.04 8.64
N ASN A 54 -0.49 2.96 7.31
CA ASN A 54 -0.09 1.71 6.68
C ASN A 54 1.31 1.23 7.11
N LYS A 55 2.24 2.15 7.37
CA LYS A 55 3.56 1.83 7.92
C LYS A 55 3.46 1.34 9.36
N SER A 56 2.66 1.98 10.20
CA SER A 56 2.48 1.54 11.58
C SER A 56 1.88 0.13 11.62
N GLU A 57 0.87 -0.18 10.80
CA GLU A 57 0.25 -1.51 10.72
C GLU A 57 1.08 -2.57 9.98
N ARG A 58 2.23 -2.19 9.42
CA ARG A 58 3.06 -3.10 8.62
C ARG A 58 3.50 -4.33 9.41
N HIS A 59 3.81 -4.17 10.69
CA HIS A 59 4.25 -5.28 11.54
C HIS A 59 3.13 -6.31 11.74
N ILE A 60 1.88 -5.86 11.93
CA ILE A 60 0.69 -6.71 12.06
C ILE A 60 0.50 -7.55 10.78
N ARG A 61 0.48 -6.90 9.62
CA ARG A 61 0.40 -7.60 8.32
C ARG A 61 1.58 -8.53 8.06
N GLY A 62 2.77 -8.18 8.54
CA GLY A 62 3.96 -9.03 8.45
C GLY A 62 3.78 -10.33 9.22
N GLY A 63 3.27 -10.26 10.45
CA GLY A 63 2.93 -11.44 11.27
C GLY A 63 1.90 -12.34 10.59
N GLU A 64 0.83 -11.75 10.04
CA GLU A 64 -0.19 -12.50 9.29
C GLU A 64 0.35 -13.13 8.00
N ALA A 65 1.25 -12.45 7.29
CA ALA A 65 1.87 -12.98 6.09
C ALA A 65 2.73 -14.21 6.41
N THR A 66 3.52 -14.16 7.48
CA THR A 66 4.29 -15.30 7.99
C THR A 66 3.36 -16.44 8.40
N LYS A 67 2.32 -16.15 9.20
CA LYS A 67 1.34 -17.16 9.62
C LYS A 67 0.68 -17.85 8.42
N ARG A 68 0.30 -17.11 7.39
CA ARG A 68 -0.25 -17.69 6.14
C ARG A 68 0.77 -18.54 5.40
N LYS A 69 2.00 -18.05 5.19
CA LYS A 69 3.05 -18.79 4.47
C LYS A 69 3.34 -20.13 5.15
N TYR A 70 3.48 -20.14 6.48
CA TYR A 70 3.83 -21.35 7.21
C TYR A 70 2.62 -22.25 7.55
N GLY A 71 1.43 -21.67 7.74
CA GLY A 71 0.18 -22.41 7.93
C GLY A 71 -0.21 -23.22 6.69
N VAL A 72 -0.09 -22.63 5.50
CA VAL A 72 -0.33 -23.33 4.22
C VAL A 72 0.73 -24.41 3.97
N SER A 73 1.98 -24.18 4.39
CA SER A 73 3.05 -25.19 4.26
C SER A 73 2.93 -26.37 5.23
N LYS A 74 2.20 -26.24 6.35
CA LYS A 74 1.88 -27.38 7.22
C LYS A 74 0.73 -28.22 6.67
N ALA A 75 -0.28 -27.60 6.07
CA ALA A 75 -1.39 -28.33 5.45
C ALA A 75 -0.94 -29.17 4.24
N SER A 76 0.04 -28.69 3.46
CA SER A 76 0.60 -29.40 2.29
C SER A 76 1.62 -30.50 2.62
N ARG A 77 2.08 -30.61 3.87
CA ARG A 77 2.97 -31.70 4.34
C ARG A 77 2.24 -32.81 5.08
N ALA A 78 0.94 -32.66 5.30
CA ALA A 78 0.08 -33.62 6.01
C ALA A 78 -0.87 -34.38 5.05
N SER A 79 -0.56 -34.42 3.76
CA SER A 79 -1.28 -35.17 2.73
C SER A 79 -0.33 -36.08 1.98
#